data_AF-A0A7G5BW32-F1
#
_entry.id   AF-A0A7G5BW32-F1
#
_cell.length_a   1.000
_cell.length_b   1.000
_cell.length_c   1.000
_cell.angle_alpha   90.00
_cell.angle_beta   90.00
_cell.angle_gamma   90.00
#
_symmetry.space_group_name_H-M   'P 1'
#
loop_
_entity.id
_entity.type
_entity.pdbx_description
1 polymer ?
#
loop_
_entity_poly.entity_id
_entity_poly.type
_entity_poly.pdbx_seq_one_letter_code
_entity_poly.pdbx_strand_id
1 'polypeptide(L)'
;MRMYTDPKGDAYEQVIDLAIRNSECFVLGEKIPADVVRGRHYASVLEALEPYLVKTIVIQDNNRDEITQIRNTYRSHAFYTAGTYYFYRCCEESGNLLKQAAYRLSDWIYPSLPEDLCFLKEGGGDYLYSVVHEHMYGIEVTEEEAIELMGRITGFFVKLKVHRNLDRLLDDAIKHKTDRLYISGHGLTELPERIRDLTEIRDLEIFEQDLYRLPEGLFELSKLERLKILTADLESIPASIAKLKNLRELCIHCASSDRPTPGYRARPKEEISLNRIPPEIGELEQLEQLTIQYTSIHELPLELEKLKNLRILDLGMCMINRKPDFLSGMKQLNYINVSQNSLWETIETEQ
;
A
#
# COMPACT_ATOMS: atom_id res chain seq x y z
N MET A 1 -11.62 11.07 8.21
CA MET A 1 -11.44 10.71 6.79
C MET A 1 -10.09 10.03 6.59
N ARG A 2 -10.03 8.96 5.80
CA ARG A 2 -8.79 8.24 5.49
C ARG A 2 -8.06 8.92 4.33
N MET A 3 -6.74 9.00 4.38
CA MET A 3 -5.92 9.46 3.26
C MET A 3 -5.69 8.32 2.26
N TYR A 4 -5.64 8.63 0.97
CA TYR A 4 -5.21 7.64 -0.03
C TYR A 4 -3.72 7.35 0.09
N THR A 5 -2.93 8.38 0.36
CA THR A 5 -1.48 8.31 0.51
C THR A 5 -0.98 9.23 1.60
N ASP A 6 0.27 9.03 1.99
CA ASP A 6 1.05 9.98 2.76
C ASP A 6 1.05 11.36 2.08
N PRO A 7 0.92 12.48 2.83
CA PRO A 7 1.11 13.82 2.30
C PRO A 7 2.41 13.98 1.50
N LYS A 8 2.34 14.63 0.33
CA LYS A 8 3.49 14.82 -0.57
C LYS A 8 4.03 16.24 -0.57
N GLY A 9 5.36 16.37 -0.68
CA GLY A 9 6.04 17.67 -0.69
C GLY A 9 5.70 18.46 0.58
N ASP A 10 5.43 19.76 0.42
CA ASP A 10 5.11 20.66 1.52
C ASP A 10 3.75 20.38 2.19
N ALA A 11 2.98 19.39 1.71
CA ALA A 11 1.73 18.99 2.33
C ALA A 11 1.94 18.42 3.73
N TYR A 12 3.05 17.73 3.98
CA TYR A 12 3.36 17.18 5.30
C TYR A 12 3.40 18.29 6.35
N GLU A 13 4.21 19.33 6.12
CA GLU A 13 4.35 20.46 7.03
C GLU A 13 3.01 21.17 7.29
N GLN A 14 2.22 21.40 6.23
CA GLN A 14 0.91 22.04 6.35
C GLN A 14 -0.11 21.19 7.12
N VAL A 15 -0.04 19.85 6.98
CA VAL A 15 -0.87 18.92 7.74
C VAL A 15 -0.44 18.88 9.21
N ILE A 16 0.86 18.95 9.51
CA ILE A 16 1.36 19.08 10.88
C ILE A 16 0.89 20.40 11.50
N ASP A 17 0.99 21.52 10.80
CA ASP A 17 0.50 22.82 11.29
C ASP A 17 -1.01 22.79 11.58
N LEU A 18 -1.78 22.13 10.70
CA LEU A 18 -3.21 21.94 10.90
C LEU A 18 -3.49 21.08 12.14
N ALA A 19 -2.73 19.99 12.33
CA ALA A 19 -2.91 19.10 13.47
C ALA A 19 -2.53 19.77 14.80
N ILE A 20 -1.44 20.52 14.84
CA ILE A 20 -1.02 21.32 16.01
C ILE A 20 -2.12 22.31 16.43
N ARG A 21 -2.79 22.96 15.49
CA ARG A 21 -3.86 23.94 15.80
C ARG A 21 -5.16 23.32 16.29
N ASN A 22 -5.43 22.06 15.94
CA ASN A 22 -6.71 21.39 16.21
C ASN A 22 -6.59 20.27 17.27
N SER A 23 -5.47 20.19 17.97
CA SER A 23 -5.19 19.15 18.98
C SER A 23 -4.56 19.74 20.23
N GLU A 24 -4.82 19.13 21.38
CA GLU A 24 -4.20 19.52 22.65
C GLU A 24 -2.78 18.98 22.78
N CYS A 25 -2.60 17.74 22.34
CA CYS A 25 -1.33 17.04 22.41
C CYS A 25 -1.15 16.11 21.22
N PHE A 26 0.09 15.70 20.98
CA PHE A 26 0.41 14.58 20.11
C PHE A 26 1.12 13.48 20.90
N VAL A 27 1.02 12.27 20.40
CA VAL A 27 1.54 11.05 21.01
C VAL A 27 2.58 10.45 20.08
N LEU A 28 3.69 10.04 20.68
CA LEU A 28 4.73 9.22 20.05
C LEU A 28 4.85 7.89 20.81
N GLY A 29 4.82 6.77 20.07
CA GLY A 29 4.93 5.43 20.62
C GLY A 29 6.33 4.84 20.50
N GLU A 30 6.87 4.34 21.61
CA GLU A 30 8.08 3.51 21.66
C GLU A 30 7.67 2.07 22.00
N LYS A 31 7.48 1.26 20.97
CA LYS A 31 6.83 -0.07 21.03
C LYS A 31 7.83 -1.24 21.13
N ILE A 32 9.06 -0.93 21.53
CA ILE A 32 10.19 -1.86 21.56
C ILE A 32 10.11 -2.70 22.85
N PRO A 33 10.41 -4.01 22.79
CA PRO A 33 10.70 -4.80 24.00
C PRO A 33 11.86 -4.19 24.78
N ALA A 34 11.75 -4.09 26.11
CA ALA A 34 12.70 -3.40 26.99
C ALA A 34 14.16 -3.92 26.92
N ASP A 35 14.36 -5.05 26.25
CA ASP A 35 15.57 -5.85 26.13
C ASP A 35 16.46 -5.51 24.91
N VAL A 36 16.00 -4.69 23.96
CA VAL A 36 16.85 -4.21 22.85
C VAL A 36 17.53 -2.89 23.21
N VAL A 37 18.50 -2.96 24.12
CA VAL A 37 19.38 -1.83 24.49
C VAL A 37 20.41 -1.58 23.38
N ARG A 38 19.97 -1.15 22.21
CA ARG A 38 20.82 -0.43 21.25
C ARG A 38 20.35 1.01 21.22
N GLY A 39 21.29 1.96 21.35
CA GLY A 39 21.00 3.37 21.56
C GLY A 39 19.88 3.89 20.65
N ARG A 40 18.94 4.63 21.24
CA ARG A 40 17.81 5.21 20.50
C ARG A 40 18.33 6.11 19.40
N HIS A 41 18.21 5.69 18.14
CA HIS A 41 18.64 6.48 16.97
C HIS A 41 17.91 7.83 16.87
N TYR A 42 16.75 7.94 17.54
CA TYR A 42 15.92 9.14 17.65
C TYR A 42 15.97 9.79 19.04
N ALA A 43 16.97 9.49 19.88
CA ALA A 43 17.09 10.10 21.22
C ALA A 43 17.07 11.63 21.15
N SER A 44 17.75 12.21 20.16
CA SER A 44 17.80 13.65 19.93
C SER A 44 16.42 14.28 19.71
N VAL A 45 15.49 13.57 19.07
CA VAL A 45 14.12 14.04 18.85
C VAL A 45 13.34 14.07 20.15
N LEU A 46 13.43 13.00 20.96
CA LEU A 46 12.78 12.94 22.27
C LEU A 46 13.36 13.99 23.22
N GLU A 47 14.68 14.17 23.24
CA GLU A 47 15.38 15.20 24.04
C GLU A 47 14.96 16.61 23.63
N ALA A 48 14.84 16.90 22.33
CA ALA A 48 14.37 18.19 21.84
C ALA A 48 12.91 18.48 22.21
N LEU A 49 12.08 17.42 22.29
CA LEU A 49 10.66 17.50 22.64
C LEU A 49 10.40 17.52 24.15
N GLU A 50 11.38 17.17 24.98
CA GLU A 50 11.26 17.08 26.45
C GLU A 50 10.64 18.33 27.11
N PRO A 51 10.96 19.58 26.71
CA PRO A 51 10.32 20.78 27.29
C PRO A 51 8.80 20.84 27.08
N TYR A 52 8.25 20.05 26.16
CA TYR A 52 6.83 20.00 25.82
C TYR A 52 6.15 18.73 26.33
N LEU A 53 6.86 17.85 27.05
CA LEU A 53 6.30 16.61 27.59
C LEU A 53 5.24 16.92 28.65
N VAL A 54 4.04 16.39 28.45
CA VAL A 54 2.89 16.55 29.36
C VAL A 54 2.80 15.37 30.31
N LYS A 55 2.92 14.15 29.78
CA LYS A 55 2.85 12.90 30.54
C LYS A 55 3.40 11.73 29.73
N THR A 56 3.70 10.65 30.44
CA THR A 56 4.10 9.37 29.86
C THR A 56 3.17 8.27 30.35
N ILE A 57 2.76 7.38 29.44
CA ILE A 57 2.02 6.16 29.77
C ILE A 57 2.88 4.97 29.38
N VAL A 58 3.05 4.03 30.30
CA VAL A 58 3.76 2.78 30.05
C VAL A 58 2.74 1.65 30.14
N ILE A 59 2.57 0.91 29.05
CA ILE A 59 1.76 -0.30 29.01
C ILE A 59 2.72 -1.47 29.14
N GLN A 60 2.67 -2.16 30.28
CA GLN A 60 3.52 -3.31 30.57
C GLN A 60 2.88 -4.58 30.02
N ASP A 61 3.70 -5.38 29.33
CA ASP A 61 3.29 -6.62 28.67
C ASP A 61 2.14 -6.40 27.65
N ASN A 62 1.88 -7.38 26.78
CA ASN A 62 0.76 -7.31 25.83
C ASN A 62 -0.58 -7.62 26.52
N ASN A 63 -0.85 -6.98 27.66
CA ASN A 63 -2.10 -7.07 28.39
C ASN A 63 -3.23 -6.43 27.57
N ARG A 64 -4.04 -7.28 26.95
CA ARG A 64 -5.12 -6.85 26.05
C ARG A 64 -6.19 -6.00 26.75
N ASP A 65 -6.46 -6.26 28.03
CA ASP A 65 -7.49 -5.52 28.75
C ASP A 65 -7.05 -4.08 29.04
N GLU A 66 -5.79 -3.91 29.44
CA GLU A 66 -5.18 -2.60 29.66
C GLU A 66 -5.06 -1.80 28.36
N ILE A 67 -4.58 -2.41 27.28
CA ILE A 67 -4.52 -1.79 25.95
C ILE A 67 -5.92 -1.34 25.52
N THR A 68 -6.92 -2.21 25.67
CA THR A 68 -8.30 -1.91 25.29
C THR A 68 -8.87 -0.77 26.13
N GLN A 69 -8.61 -0.76 27.45
CA GLN A 69 -9.06 0.30 28.34
C GLN A 69 -8.44 1.66 27.98
N ILE A 70 -7.13 1.71 27.75
CA ILE A 70 -6.41 2.94 27.35
C ILE A 70 -6.90 3.40 25.99
N ARG A 71 -7.01 2.50 25.01
CA ARG A 71 -7.53 2.82 23.68
C ARG A 71 -8.94 3.39 23.74
N ASN A 72 -9.82 2.83 24.58
CA ASN A 72 -11.18 3.35 24.76
C ASN A 72 -11.20 4.71 25.49
N THR A 73 -10.25 4.94 26.40
CA THR A 73 -10.12 6.20 27.14
C THR A 73 -9.70 7.34 26.22
N TYR A 74 -8.64 7.14 25.43
CA TYR A 74 -8.10 8.17 24.55
C TYR A 74 -8.73 8.20 23.16
N ARG A 75 -9.40 7.11 22.76
CA ARG A 75 -10.00 6.92 21.42
C ARG A 75 -9.00 7.16 20.29
N SER A 76 -7.76 6.74 20.49
CA SER A 76 -6.62 6.98 19.60
C SER A 76 -6.09 5.68 19.00
N HIS A 77 -5.65 5.75 17.74
CA HIS A 77 -5.01 4.67 17.00
C HIS A 77 -3.58 4.37 17.48
N ALA A 78 -2.99 5.24 18.32
CA ALA A 78 -1.65 5.00 18.86
C ALA A 78 -1.58 3.73 19.74
N PHE A 79 -2.68 3.39 20.43
CA PHE A 79 -2.70 2.37 21.49
C PHE A 79 -3.22 1.00 20.99
N TYR A 80 -2.33 0.17 20.44
CA TYR A 80 -2.65 -1.21 20.03
C TYR A 80 -1.68 -2.28 20.55
N THR A 81 -0.59 -1.88 21.22
CA THR A 81 0.45 -2.78 21.71
C THR A 81 1.05 -2.27 23.03
N ALA A 82 1.77 -3.11 23.76
CA ALA A 82 2.66 -2.70 24.84
C ALA A 82 3.69 -1.67 24.33
N GLY A 83 4.16 -0.81 25.24
CA GLY A 83 5.15 0.22 24.91
C GLY A 83 5.09 1.44 25.82
N THR A 84 6.00 2.38 25.57
CA THR A 84 6.00 3.69 26.22
C THR A 84 5.43 4.73 25.28
N TYR A 85 4.44 5.49 25.74
CA TYR A 85 3.72 6.50 24.98
C TYR A 85 3.94 7.86 25.60
N TYR A 86 4.55 8.76 24.84
CA TYR A 86 4.88 10.11 25.27
C TYR A 86 3.87 11.09 24.72
N PHE A 87 3.25 11.88 25.60
CA PHE A 87 2.29 12.92 25.23
C PHE A 87 2.97 14.27 25.28
N TYR A 88 3.02 14.97 24.16
CA TYR A 88 3.63 16.29 24.06
C TYR A 88 2.57 17.33 23.75
N ARG A 89 2.68 18.51 24.36
CA ARG A 89 1.78 19.63 24.12
C ARG A 89 1.90 20.10 22.67
N CYS A 90 0.77 20.32 22.01
CA CYS A 90 0.73 20.98 20.71
C CYS A 90 0.98 22.48 20.87
N CYS A 91 2.07 22.97 20.29
CA CYS A 91 2.36 24.40 20.13
C CYS A 91 3.24 24.59 18.89
N GLU A 92 3.48 25.84 18.49
CA GLU A 92 4.25 26.15 17.28
C GLU A 92 5.66 25.54 17.33
N GLU A 93 6.32 25.62 18.47
CA GLU A 93 7.68 25.13 18.67
C GLU A 93 7.77 23.61 18.59
N SER A 94 6.84 22.88 19.21
CA SER A 94 6.83 21.41 19.13
C SER A 94 6.47 20.95 17.71
N GLY A 95 5.55 21.64 17.03
CA GLY A 95 5.24 21.40 15.61
C GLY A 95 6.46 21.60 14.70
N ASN A 96 7.26 22.65 14.93
CA ASN A 96 8.48 22.89 14.16
C ASN A 96 9.53 21.79 14.36
N LEU A 97 9.64 21.21 15.56
CA LEU A 97 10.52 20.07 15.81
C LEU A 97 10.07 18.82 15.04
N LEU A 98 8.76 18.54 14.95
CA LEU A 98 8.24 17.43 14.15
C LEU A 98 8.59 17.59 12.66
N LYS A 99 8.44 18.81 12.13
CA LYS A 99 8.78 19.16 10.73
C LYS A 99 10.28 19.08 10.43
N GLN A 100 11.14 19.28 11.43
CA GLN A 100 12.58 19.09 11.29
C GLN A 100 13.00 17.62 11.36
N ALA A 101 12.23 16.80 12.08
CA ALA A 101 12.54 15.38 12.29
C ALA A 101 12.16 14.50 11.09
N ALA A 102 11.12 14.87 10.35
CA ALA A 102 10.52 14.05 9.29
C ALA A 102 10.02 14.90 8.11
N TYR A 103 9.81 14.26 6.96
CA TYR A 103 9.22 14.87 5.76
C TYR A 103 7.89 14.22 5.38
N ARG A 104 7.51 13.11 6.03
CA ARG A 104 6.31 12.30 5.78
C ARG A 104 5.77 11.74 7.08
N LEU A 105 4.50 11.32 7.07
CA LEU A 105 3.94 10.55 8.20
C LEU A 105 4.61 9.17 8.29
N SER A 106 4.98 8.58 7.16
CA SER A 106 5.64 7.28 7.08
C SER A 106 7.04 7.24 7.66
N ASP A 107 7.67 8.39 7.91
CA ASP A 107 9.01 8.45 8.51
C ASP A 107 8.97 8.12 10.00
N TRP A 108 7.80 8.25 10.64
CA TRP A 108 7.55 7.93 12.06
C TRP A 108 7.45 6.42 12.29
N ILE A 109 8.54 5.72 11.99
CA ILE A 109 8.69 4.28 12.13
C ILE A 109 10.06 3.92 12.70
N TYR A 110 10.09 2.90 13.56
CA TYR A 110 11.32 2.33 14.09
C TYR A 110 12.18 1.71 12.97
N PRO A 111 13.53 1.79 13.03
CA PRO A 111 14.35 2.42 14.08
C PRO A 111 14.62 3.91 13.88
N SER A 112 14.12 4.50 12.80
CA SER A 112 14.46 5.88 12.41
C SER A 112 13.86 6.92 13.35
N LEU A 113 12.59 6.75 13.73
CA LEU A 113 11.85 7.64 14.62
C LEU A 113 10.93 6.83 15.55
N PRO A 114 10.39 7.44 16.62
CA PRO A 114 9.30 6.83 17.38
C PRO A 114 8.13 6.50 16.46
N GLU A 115 7.46 5.38 16.72
CA GLU A 115 6.36 4.89 15.88
C GLU A 115 5.07 5.66 16.10
N ASP A 116 4.32 5.84 15.02
CA ASP A 116 2.93 6.30 14.98
C ASP A 116 2.68 7.65 15.66
N LEU A 117 2.91 8.72 14.89
CA LEU A 117 2.55 10.08 15.27
C LEU A 117 1.03 10.28 15.18
N CYS A 118 0.39 10.43 16.34
CA CYS A 118 -1.05 10.73 16.45
C CYS A 118 -1.29 12.04 17.20
N PHE A 119 -2.24 12.85 16.76
CA PHE A 119 -2.61 14.13 17.37
C PHE A 119 -4.01 14.02 17.98
N LEU A 120 -4.14 14.28 19.27
CA LEU A 120 -5.37 14.08 20.03
C LEU A 120 -6.07 15.42 20.30
N LYS A 121 -7.39 15.42 20.08
CA LYS A 121 -8.28 16.55 20.39
C LYS A 121 -8.55 16.67 21.88
N GLU A 122 -9.10 17.82 22.26
CA GLU A 122 -9.71 18.01 23.58
C GLU A 122 -10.82 16.98 23.82
N GLY A 123 -10.73 16.29 24.96
CA GLY A 123 -11.63 15.20 25.32
C GLY A 123 -11.34 13.86 24.61
N GLY A 124 -10.28 13.75 23.80
CA GLY A 124 -9.83 12.53 23.14
C GLY A 124 -10.36 12.32 21.72
N GLY A 125 -9.85 11.29 21.04
CA GLY A 125 -10.02 11.07 19.61
C GLY A 125 -8.88 11.69 18.81
N ASP A 126 -8.42 11.00 17.77
CA ASP A 126 -7.38 11.53 16.89
C ASP A 126 -7.94 12.58 15.94
N TYR A 127 -7.37 13.78 15.98
CA TYR A 127 -7.49 14.72 14.87
C TYR A 127 -6.70 14.25 13.66
N LEU A 128 -5.47 13.78 13.85
CA LEU A 128 -4.62 13.20 12.81
C LEU A 128 -4.02 11.92 13.37
N TYR A 129 -4.05 10.83 12.61
CA TYR A 129 -3.41 9.58 13.01
C TYR A 129 -2.57 9.01 11.86
N SER A 130 -1.48 8.34 12.25
CA SER A 130 -0.70 7.46 11.39
C SER A 130 -0.54 6.11 12.06
N VAL A 131 -0.86 5.05 11.34
CA VAL A 131 -0.52 3.66 11.67
C VAL A 131 0.44 3.20 10.57
N VAL A 132 1.72 3.49 10.76
CA VAL A 132 2.71 3.52 9.68
C VAL A 132 2.97 2.13 9.11
N HIS A 133 3.03 1.12 9.97
CA HIS A 133 3.24 -0.28 9.58
C HIS A 133 2.07 -0.87 8.76
N GLU A 134 0.87 -0.30 8.88
CA GLU A 134 -0.29 -0.66 8.05
C GLU A 134 -0.52 0.30 6.87
N HIS A 135 0.37 1.31 6.71
CA HIS A 135 0.22 2.40 5.74
C HIS A 135 -1.16 3.08 5.80
N MET A 136 -1.67 3.30 7.02
CA MET A 136 -2.96 3.98 7.22
C MET A 136 -2.76 5.35 7.85
N TYR A 137 -3.32 6.35 7.19
CA TYR A 137 -3.32 7.73 7.67
C TYR A 137 -4.73 8.26 7.60
N GLY A 138 -5.09 9.13 8.54
CA GLY A 138 -6.39 9.77 8.50
C GLY A 138 -6.44 11.00 9.36
N ILE A 139 -7.44 11.81 9.07
CA ILE A 139 -7.66 13.11 9.69
C ILE A 139 -9.15 13.33 9.95
N GLU A 140 -9.51 13.86 11.10
CA GLU A 140 -10.89 14.11 11.49
C GLU A 140 -11.37 15.48 11.01
N VAL A 141 -12.00 15.47 9.84
CA VAL A 141 -12.63 16.63 9.20
C VAL A 141 -13.94 16.19 8.54
N THR A 142 -14.84 17.16 8.33
CA THR A 142 -16.03 17.00 7.50
C THR A 142 -15.66 16.86 6.01
N GLU A 143 -16.63 16.50 5.17
CA GLU A 143 -16.37 16.34 3.73
C GLU A 143 -16.15 17.68 3.05
N GLU A 144 -16.86 18.72 3.50
CA GLU A 144 -16.72 20.09 3.04
C GLU A 144 -15.33 20.65 3.37
N GLU A 145 -14.85 20.46 4.61
CA GLU A 145 -13.50 20.85 5.02
C GLU A 145 -12.43 20.08 4.25
N ALA A 146 -12.62 18.78 4.04
CA ALA A 146 -11.70 17.96 3.27
C ALA A 146 -11.56 18.45 1.82
N ILE A 147 -12.67 18.83 1.18
CA ILE A 147 -12.67 19.42 -0.17
C ILE A 147 -11.91 20.75 -0.19
N GLU A 148 -12.12 21.63 0.80
CA GLU A 148 -11.39 22.89 0.90
C GLU A 148 -9.87 22.66 1.08
N LEU A 149 -9.51 21.74 1.99
CA LEU A 149 -8.13 21.38 2.26
C LEU A 149 -7.43 20.77 1.04
N MET A 150 -8.08 19.84 0.34
CA MET A 150 -7.58 19.31 -0.95
C MET A 150 -7.49 20.42 -2.01
N GLY A 151 -8.39 21.40 -1.96
CA GLY A 151 -8.35 22.61 -2.77
C GLY A 151 -7.04 23.38 -2.60
N ARG A 152 -6.65 23.60 -1.34
CA ARG A 152 -5.53 24.45 -0.91
C ARG A 152 -4.17 23.74 -0.85
N ILE A 153 -4.13 22.50 -0.39
CA ILE A 153 -2.91 21.77 -0.04
C ILE A 153 -2.63 20.71 -1.11
N THR A 154 -1.80 21.07 -2.09
CA THR A 154 -1.34 20.10 -3.11
C THR A 154 -0.50 19.03 -2.43
N GLY A 155 -0.74 17.75 -2.74
CA GLY A 155 -0.11 16.61 -2.06
C GLY A 155 -0.88 16.05 -0.86
N PHE A 156 -1.94 16.73 -0.39
CA PHE A 156 -2.87 16.19 0.62
C PHE A 156 -4.08 15.53 -0.06
N PHE A 157 -4.13 14.20 -0.09
CA PHE A 157 -5.16 13.45 -0.83
C PHE A 157 -5.98 12.54 0.08
N VAL A 158 -7.23 12.93 0.37
CA VAL A 158 -8.15 12.20 1.24
C VAL A 158 -9.28 11.54 0.47
N LYS A 159 -9.81 10.45 1.03
CA LYS A 159 -10.93 9.70 0.44
C LYS A 159 -12.25 10.42 0.67
N LEU A 160 -12.88 10.82 -0.43
CA LEU A 160 -14.17 11.50 -0.47
C LEU A 160 -15.26 10.62 -1.12
N LYS A 161 -16.54 10.92 -0.89
CA LYS A 161 -17.64 10.20 -1.55
C LYS A 161 -17.69 10.51 -3.05
N VAL A 162 -17.25 11.71 -3.45
CA VAL A 162 -17.19 12.11 -4.87
C VAL A 162 -16.26 11.22 -5.71
N HIS A 163 -15.31 10.52 -5.08
CA HIS A 163 -14.41 9.55 -5.73
C HIS A 163 -15.09 8.25 -6.16
N ARG A 164 -16.40 8.09 -5.88
CA ARG A 164 -17.23 7.10 -6.59
C ARG A 164 -17.31 7.37 -8.09
N ASN A 165 -17.08 8.62 -8.51
CA ASN A 165 -16.84 8.96 -9.91
C ASN A 165 -15.33 8.81 -10.19
N LEU A 166 -14.99 7.96 -11.17
CA LEU A 166 -13.60 7.66 -11.50
C LEU A 166 -12.85 8.89 -12.01
N ASP A 167 -13.47 9.72 -12.86
CA ASP A 167 -12.82 10.93 -13.38
C ASP A 167 -12.42 11.88 -12.24
N ARG A 168 -13.29 12.04 -11.24
CA ARG A 168 -12.97 12.83 -10.04
C ARG A 168 -11.83 12.22 -9.23
N LEU A 169 -11.81 10.89 -9.08
CA LEU A 169 -10.71 10.21 -8.41
C LEU A 169 -9.39 10.44 -9.14
N LEU A 170 -9.38 10.31 -10.47
CA LEU A 170 -8.20 10.52 -11.30
C LEU A 170 -7.75 11.97 -11.31
N ASP A 171 -8.66 12.94 -11.46
CA ASP A 171 -8.35 14.37 -11.41
C ASP A 171 -7.65 14.74 -10.10
N ASP A 172 -8.16 14.27 -8.96
CA ASP A 172 -7.55 14.53 -7.65
C ASP A 172 -6.23 13.77 -7.48
N ALA A 173 -6.16 12.50 -7.90
CA ALA A 173 -4.94 11.71 -7.85
C ALA A 173 -3.79 12.37 -8.65
N ILE A 174 -4.09 12.91 -9.83
CA ILE A 174 -3.16 13.67 -10.68
C ILE A 174 -2.78 14.97 -9.97
N LYS A 175 -3.76 15.76 -9.51
CA LYS A 175 -3.53 17.03 -8.82
C LYS A 175 -2.60 16.87 -7.62
N HIS A 176 -2.83 15.82 -6.83
CA HIS A 176 -2.10 15.57 -5.60
C HIS A 176 -0.84 14.72 -5.80
N LYS A 177 -0.47 14.39 -7.05
CA LYS A 177 0.78 13.68 -7.39
C LYS A 177 0.94 12.40 -6.58
N THR A 178 -0.14 11.63 -6.49
CA THR A 178 -0.18 10.41 -5.67
C THR A 178 0.79 9.36 -6.21
N ASP A 179 1.48 8.64 -5.31
CA ASP A 179 2.37 7.53 -5.66
C ASP A 179 1.74 6.15 -5.41
N ARG A 180 0.57 6.11 -4.77
CA ARG A 180 -0.24 4.91 -4.59
C ARG A 180 -1.71 5.20 -4.89
N LEU A 181 -2.39 4.26 -5.53
CA LEU A 181 -3.83 4.36 -5.77
C LEU A 181 -4.49 2.99 -5.74
N TYR A 182 -5.65 2.94 -5.10
CA TYR A 182 -6.54 1.78 -5.12
C TYR A 182 -7.83 2.14 -5.86
N ILE A 183 -8.05 1.49 -7.01
CA ILE A 183 -9.23 1.66 -7.84
C ILE A 183 -10.15 0.48 -7.61
N SER A 184 -11.37 0.72 -7.11
CA SER A 184 -12.35 -0.34 -6.92
C SER A 184 -13.77 0.19 -6.77
N GLY A 185 -14.71 -0.54 -7.35
CA GLY A 185 -16.15 -0.27 -7.25
C GLY A 185 -16.62 0.78 -8.24
N HIS A 186 -15.92 0.94 -9.35
CA HIS A 186 -16.26 1.83 -10.46
C HIS A 186 -17.00 1.11 -11.60
N GLY A 187 -17.11 -0.22 -11.55
CA GLY A 187 -17.88 -1.01 -12.52
C GLY A 187 -17.22 -1.02 -13.90
N LEU A 188 -15.88 -1.10 -13.92
CA LEU A 188 -15.10 -0.92 -15.14
C LEU A 188 -15.05 -2.22 -15.94
N THR A 189 -15.28 -2.09 -17.24
CA THR A 189 -14.97 -3.15 -18.22
C THR A 189 -13.59 -2.99 -18.85
N GLU A 190 -13.07 -1.77 -18.83
CA GLU A 190 -11.76 -1.35 -19.32
C GLU A 190 -11.29 -0.15 -18.48
N LEU A 191 -9.99 -0.05 -18.19
CA LEU A 191 -9.45 1.15 -17.55
C LEU A 191 -9.36 2.30 -18.58
N PRO A 192 -9.61 3.56 -18.18
CA PRO A 192 -9.52 4.68 -19.10
C PRO A 192 -8.08 4.95 -19.54
N GLU A 193 -7.89 5.32 -20.82
CA GLU A 193 -6.58 5.68 -21.38
C GLU A 193 -5.86 6.82 -20.64
N ARG A 194 -6.64 7.68 -19.97
CA ARG A 194 -6.12 8.79 -19.14
C ARG A 194 -5.38 8.32 -17.89
N ILE A 195 -5.41 7.02 -17.54
CA ILE A 195 -4.60 6.47 -16.45
C ILE A 195 -3.11 6.83 -16.59
N ARG A 196 -2.63 7.04 -17.83
CA ARG A 196 -1.26 7.49 -18.15
C ARG A 196 -0.86 8.80 -17.48
N ASP A 197 -1.82 9.66 -17.14
CA ASP A 197 -1.58 10.97 -16.54
C ASP A 197 -1.13 10.86 -15.08
N LEU A 198 -1.22 9.68 -14.46
CA LEU A 198 -0.76 9.41 -13.10
C LEU A 198 0.78 9.25 -13.02
N THR A 199 1.52 10.26 -13.47
CA THR A 199 2.97 10.17 -13.72
C THR A 199 3.84 9.89 -12.50
N GLU A 200 3.30 10.03 -11.27
CA GLU A 200 4.00 9.79 -10.01
C GLU A 200 3.68 8.42 -9.37
N ILE A 201 2.75 7.65 -9.95
CA ILE A 201 2.34 6.35 -9.40
C ILE A 201 3.50 5.35 -9.40
N ARG A 202 3.66 4.70 -8.24
CA ARG A 202 4.56 3.58 -7.99
C ARG A 202 3.81 2.31 -7.61
N ASP A 203 2.64 2.43 -6.99
CA ASP A 203 1.85 1.31 -6.51
C ASP A 203 0.38 1.45 -6.94
N LEU A 204 -0.04 0.62 -7.89
CA LEU A 204 -1.40 0.64 -8.42
C LEU A 204 -2.07 -0.70 -8.16
N GLU A 205 -3.13 -0.66 -7.35
CA GLU A 205 -4.00 -1.80 -7.13
C GLU A 205 -5.39 -1.52 -7.72
N ILE A 206 -5.83 -2.43 -8.58
CA ILE A 206 -7.11 -2.35 -9.26
C ILE A 206 -7.92 -3.58 -8.87
N PHE A 207 -9.11 -3.34 -8.36
CA PHE A 207 -10.07 -4.37 -8.03
C PHE A 207 -11.44 -4.07 -8.62
N GLU A 208 -11.69 -4.68 -9.78
CA GLU A 208 -12.90 -4.52 -10.58
C GLU A 208 -13.37 -5.88 -11.07
N GLN A 209 -14.65 -6.19 -10.90
CA GLN A 209 -15.19 -7.52 -11.20
C GLN A 209 -15.17 -7.85 -12.69
N ASP A 210 -15.51 -6.87 -13.52
CA ASP A 210 -15.71 -7.04 -14.95
C ASP A 210 -14.57 -6.42 -15.79
N LEU A 211 -13.38 -6.23 -15.22
CA LEU A 211 -12.27 -5.59 -15.94
C LEU A 211 -11.61 -6.55 -16.93
N TYR A 212 -12.05 -6.51 -18.18
CA TYR A 212 -11.58 -7.39 -19.23
C TYR A 212 -10.34 -6.86 -19.98
N ARG A 213 -10.14 -5.54 -20.04
CA ARG A 213 -9.07 -4.90 -20.84
C ARG A 213 -8.23 -3.88 -20.09
N LEU A 214 -6.94 -3.84 -20.43
CA LEU A 214 -5.98 -2.86 -19.95
C LEU A 214 -5.60 -1.92 -21.12
N PRO A 215 -5.68 -0.59 -20.94
CA PRO A 215 -5.32 0.40 -21.95
C PRO A 215 -3.81 0.47 -22.14
N GLU A 216 -3.35 0.96 -23.30
CA GLU A 216 -1.92 1.17 -23.55
C GLU A 216 -1.33 2.20 -22.57
N GLY A 217 -2.13 3.20 -22.19
CA GLY A 217 -1.74 4.22 -21.22
C GLY A 217 -1.33 3.68 -19.84
N LEU A 218 -1.80 2.51 -19.42
CA LEU A 218 -1.37 1.88 -18.17
C LEU A 218 0.13 1.56 -18.20
N PHE A 219 0.63 1.14 -19.36
CA PHE A 219 2.02 0.72 -19.54
C PHE A 219 2.96 1.89 -19.83
N GLU A 220 2.45 3.12 -19.87
CA GLU A 220 3.23 4.36 -19.95
C GLU A 220 3.64 4.89 -18.56
N LEU A 221 3.15 4.26 -17.48
CA LEU A 221 3.48 4.63 -16.10
C LEU A 221 4.92 4.23 -15.73
N SER A 222 5.89 5.03 -16.18
CA SER A 222 7.32 4.71 -16.10
C SER A 222 7.87 4.57 -14.67
N LYS A 223 7.16 5.06 -13.65
CA LYS A 223 7.55 4.95 -12.23
C LYS A 223 6.88 3.77 -11.50
N LEU A 224 6.00 3.01 -12.17
CA LEU A 224 5.26 1.92 -11.56
C LEU A 224 6.21 0.80 -11.11
N GLU A 225 6.15 0.46 -9.83
CA GLU A 225 6.94 -0.58 -9.17
C GLU A 225 6.08 -1.79 -8.79
N ARG A 226 4.81 -1.57 -8.44
CA ARG A 226 3.85 -2.62 -8.11
C ARG A 226 2.55 -2.43 -8.87
N LEU A 227 2.15 -3.47 -9.59
CA LEU A 227 0.86 -3.53 -10.28
C LEU A 227 0.11 -4.76 -9.80
N LYS A 228 -1.05 -4.53 -9.19
CA LYS A 228 -1.94 -5.59 -8.71
C LYS A 228 -3.31 -5.45 -9.34
N ILE A 229 -3.78 -6.48 -10.03
CA ILE A 229 -5.06 -6.52 -10.74
C ILE A 229 -5.86 -7.71 -10.25
N LEU A 230 -7.05 -7.44 -9.73
CA LEU A 230 -7.99 -8.44 -9.26
C LEU A 230 -9.28 -8.27 -10.06
N THR A 231 -9.67 -9.33 -10.76
CA THR A 231 -10.87 -9.34 -11.58
C THR A 231 -11.45 -10.75 -11.69
N ALA A 232 -12.61 -10.89 -12.32
CA ALA A 232 -13.15 -12.21 -12.65
C ALA A 232 -12.51 -12.80 -13.92
N ASP A 233 -12.14 -11.95 -14.88
CA ASP A 233 -11.52 -12.38 -16.13
C ASP A 233 -10.72 -11.24 -16.77
N LEU A 234 -9.63 -11.56 -17.46
CA LEU A 234 -8.78 -10.60 -18.17
C LEU A 234 -8.47 -11.16 -19.57
N GLU A 235 -8.65 -10.37 -20.62
CA GLU A 235 -8.45 -10.87 -22.00
C GLU A 235 -6.99 -11.20 -22.29
N SER A 236 -6.07 -10.31 -21.89
CA SER A 236 -4.65 -10.50 -22.14
C SER A 236 -3.78 -9.57 -21.29
N ILE A 237 -2.51 -9.93 -21.17
CA ILE A 237 -1.43 -9.01 -20.79
C ILE A 237 -0.77 -8.58 -22.12
N PRO A 238 -0.83 -7.30 -22.51
CA PRO A 238 -0.28 -6.87 -23.80
C PRO A 238 1.25 -6.80 -23.77
N ALA A 239 1.87 -6.88 -24.94
CA ALA A 239 3.32 -6.75 -25.13
C ALA A 239 3.89 -5.43 -24.58
N SER A 240 3.07 -4.39 -24.48
CA SER A 240 3.41 -3.11 -23.88
C SER A 240 3.79 -3.21 -22.40
N ILE A 241 3.54 -4.33 -21.71
CA ILE A 241 4.08 -4.63 -20.37
C ILE A 241 5.59 -4.37 -20.29
N ALA A 242 6.35 -4.65 -21.35
CA ALA A 242 7.79 -4.41 -21.42
C ALA A 242 8.18 -2.94 -21.18
N LYS A 243 7.28 -1.97 -21.36
CA LYS A 243 7.54 -0.54 -21.10
C LYS A 243 7.70 -0.23 -19.60
N LEU A 244 7.18 -1.06 -18.70
CA LEU A 244 7.23 -0.86 -17.24
C LEU A 244 8.60 -1.26 -16.65
N LYS A 245 9.67 -0.58 -17.05
CA LYS A 245 11.06 -0.95 -16.71
C LYS A 245 11.40 -0.92 -15.21
N ASN A 246 10.57 -0.28 -14.38
CA ASN A 246 10.74 -0.23 -12.93
C ASN A 246 9.85 -1.24 -12.16
N LEU A 247 9.05 -2.06 -12.86
CA LEU A 247 8.13 -2.98 -12.23
C LEU A 247 8.90 -4.08 -11.46
N ARG A 248 8.61 -4.18 -10.17
CA ARG A 248 9.16 -5.17 -9.24
C ARG A 248 8.16 -6.25 -8.90
N GLU A 249 6.88 -5.90 -8.82
CA GLU A 249 5.82 -6.85 -8.49
C GLU A 249 4.67 -6.74 -9.49
N LEU A 250 4.35 -7.87 -10.12
CA LEU A 250 3.16 -8.02 -10.95
C LEU A 250 2.28 -9.11 -10.36
N CYS A 251 1.09 -8.73 -9.93
CA CYS A 251 0.09 -9.64 -9.37
C CYS A 251 -1.21 -9.55 -10.19
N ILE A 252 -1.62 -10.64 -10.84
CA ILE A 252 -2.89 -10.73 -11.57
C ILE A 252 -3.66 -11.93 -11.05
N HIS A 253 -4.91 -11.72 -10.65
CA HIS A 253 -5.76 -12.78 -10.13
C HIS A 253 -7.15 -12.72 -10.79
N CYS A 254 -7.48 -13.75 -11.57
CA CYS A 254 -8.74 -13.87 -12.32
C CYS A 254 -9.72 -14.84 -11.62
N ALA A 255 -10.01 -14.61 -10.35
CA ALA A 255 -10.93 -15.43 -9.55
C ALA A 255 -11.76 -14.64 -8.53
N SER A 256 -11.81 -13.32 -8.65
CA SER A 256 -12.54 -12.55 -7.64
C SER A 256 -14.05 -12.76 -7.74
N SER A 257 -14.64 -13.22 -6.64
CA SER A 257 -16.09 -13.30 -6.43
C SER A 257 -16.59 -12.35 -5.34
N ASP A 258 -15.75 -11.41 -4.89
CA ASP A 258 -16.06 -10.55 -3.74
C ASP A 258 -17.24 -9.59 -4.00
N ARG A 259 -17.62 -9.34 -5.26
CA ARG A 259 -18.77 -8.49 -5.62
C ARG A 259 -19.51 -8.99 -6.87
N PRO A 260 -20.08 -10.20 -6.84
CA PRO A 260 -20.65 -10.80 -8.05
C PRO A 260 -21.82 -9.94 -8.53
N THR A 261 -21.78 -9.52 -9.80
CA THR A 261 -22.94 -8.88 -10.44
C THR A 261 -24.13 -9.85 -10.45
N PRO A 262 -25.39 -9.37 -10.37
CA PRO A 262 -26.55 -10.26 -10.43
C PRO A 262 -26.51 -11.14 -11.68
N GLY A 263 -26.51 -12.48 -11.49
CA GLY A 263 -26.36 -13.44 -12.58
C GLY A 263 -24.93 -13.93 -12.84
N TYR A 264 -23.94 -13.44 -12.08
CA TYR A 264 -22.59 -13.99 -12.10
C TYR A 264 -22.61 -15.49 -11.77
N ARG A 265 -21.92 -16.27 -12.58
CA ARG A 265 -21.58 -17.67 -12.31
C ARG A 265 -20.07 -17.79 -12.37
N ALA A 266 -19.49 -18.56 -11.46
CA ALA A 266 -18.10 -18.94 -11.58
C ALA A 266 -17.91 -19.61 -12.94
N ARG A 267 -17.00 -19.07 -13.76
CA ARG A 267 -16.67 -19.64 -15.06
C ARG A 267 -15.79 -20.86 -14.85
N PRO A 268 -16.02 -21.98 -15.57
CA PRO A 268 -15.02 -23.02 -15.71
C PRO A 268 -13.70 -22.42 -16.14
N LYS A 269 -12.59 -23.02 -15.71
CA LYS A 269 -11.26 -22.47 -15.96
C LYS A 269 -10.90 -22.46 -17.44
N GLU A 270 -11.55 -23.30 -18.25
CA GLU A 270 -11.44 -23.35 -19.70
C GLU A 270 -12.14 -22.16 -20.39
N GLU A 271 -13.01 -21.45 -19.68
CA GLU A 271 -13.73 -20.25 -20.16
C GLU A 271 -13.05 -18.93 -19.71
N ILE A 272 -11.94 -19.00 -18.96
CA ILE A 272 -11.16 -17.81 -18.60
C ILE A 272 -10.33 -17.37 -19.81
N SER A 273 -10.26 -16.06 -20.06
CA SER A 273 -9.71 -15.52 -21.30
C SER A 273 -8.17 -15.47 -21.27
N LEU A 274 -7.57 -15.17 -20.11
CA LEU A 274 -6.12 -15.06 -19.96
C LEU A 274 -5.47 -16.44 -20.09
N ASN A 275 -4.90 -16.72 -21.26
CA ASN A 275 -4.35 -18.04 -21.61
C ASN A 275 -2.86 -18.05 -21.93
N ARG A 276 -2.19 -16.90 -21.87
CA ARG A 276 -0.75 -16.77 -22.12
C ARG A 276 -0.14 -15.59 -21.38
N ILE A 277 1.16 -15.69 -21.12
CA ILE A 277 2.02 -14.59 -20.69
C ILE A 277 2.81 -14.13 -21.93
N PRO A 278 2.82 -12.82 -22.26
CA PRO A 278 3.59 -12.32 -23.40
C PRO A 278 5.11 -12.56 -23.19
N PRO A 279 5.88 -12.94 -24.23
CA PRO A 279 7.34 -13.05 -24.18
C PRO A 279 8.05 -11.79 -23.63
N GLU A 280 7.46 -10.62 -23.87
CA GLU A 280 7.92 -9.30 -23.42
C GLU A 280 8.03 -9.18 -21.90
N ILE A 281 7.39 -10.09 -21.14
CA ILE A 281 7.60 -10.17 -19.69
C ILE A 281 9.08 -10.30 -19.33
N GLY A 282 9.88 -10.97 -20.17
CA GLY A 282 11.32 -11.18 -19.95
C GLY A 282 12.16 -9.91 -20.05
N GLU A 283 11.57 -8.78 -20.46
CA GLU A 283 12.24 -7.48 -20.48
C GLU A 283 12.09 -6.68 -19.18
N LEU A 284 11.36 -7.22 -18.19
CA LEU A 284 11.18 -6.60 -16.88
C LEU A 284 12.35 -6.93 -15.96
N GLU A 285 13.52 -6.37 -16.24
CA GLU A 285 14.77 -6.73 -15.55
C GLU A 285 14.73 -6.50 -14.03
N GLN A 286 13.86 -5.61 -13.54
CA GLN A 286 13.67 -5.32 -12.11
C GLN A 286 12.61 -6.20 -11.44
N LEU A 287 11.96 -7.12 -12.17
CA LEU A 287 10.87 -7.92 -11.61
C LEU A 287 11.39 -8.91 -10.56
N GLU A 288 10.85 -8.81 -9.35
CA GLU A 288 11.17 -9.63 -8.18
C GLU A 288 10.04 -10.63 -7.87
N GLN A 289 8.79 -10.26 -8.15
CA GLN A 289 7.63 -11.12 -7.95
C GLN A 289 6.71 -11.11 -9.16
N LEU A 290 6.39 -12.32 -9.63
CA LEU A 290 5.39 -12.57 -10.65
C LEU A 290 4.34 -13.54 -10.11
N THR A 291 3.14 -13.04 -9.86
CA THR A 291 1.99 -13.84 -9.43
C THR A 291 0.89 -13.71 -10.48
N ILE A 292 0.52 -14.80 -11.15
CA ILE A 292 -0.62 -14.85 -12.08
C ILE A 292 -1.44 -16.08 -11.75
N GLN A 293 -2.61 -15.90 -11.16
CA GLN A 293 -3.40 -17.01 -10.62
C GLN A 293 -4.80 -17.07 -11.21
N TYR A 294 -5.37 -18.28 -11.18
CA TYR A 294 -6.73 -18.57 -11.67
C TYR A 294 -6.92 -18.17 -13.14
N THR A 295 -6.06 -18.69 -14.01
CA THR A 295 -6.11 -18.41 -15.44
C THR A 295 -6.08 -19.70 -16.27
N SER A 296 -6.28 -19.57 -17.58
CA SER A 296 -6.15 -20.67 -18.55
C SER A 296 -4.75 -20.74 -19.14
N ILE A 297 -3.72 -20.18 -18.48
CA ILE A 297 -2.35 -20.24 -18.98
C ILE A 297 -1.89 -21.70 -19.06
N HIS A 298 -1.50 -22.13 -20.27
CA HIS A 298 -1.08 -23.51 -20.54
C HIS A 298 0.43 -23.69 -20.72
N GLU A 299 1.13 -22.62 -21.13
CA GLU A 299 2.55 -22.60 -21.41
C GLU A 299 3.21 -21.32 -20.89
N LEU A 300 4.51 -21.39 -20.59
CA LEU A 300 5.30 -20.24 -20.16
C LEU A 300 6.30 -19.85 -21.25
N PRO A 301 6.49 -18.56 -21.52
CA PRO A 301 7.50 -18.11 -22.48
C PRO A 301 8.91 -18.37 -21.93
N LEU A 302 9.84 -18.79 -22.81
CA LEU A 302 11.24 -19.03 -22.43
C LEU A 302 11.93 -17.78 -21.92
N GLU A 303 11.44 -16.61 -22.31
CA GLU A 303 11.93 -15.29 -21.94
C GLU A 303 11.88 -15.04 -20.42
N LEU A 304 11.08 -15.79 -19.65
CA LEU A 304 11.13 -15.73 -18.19
C LEU A 304 12.54 -16.05 -17.63
N GLU A 305 13.36 -16.83 -18.34
CA GLU A 305 14.75 -17.11 -17.94
C GLU A 305 15.63 -15.85 -17.89
N LYS A 306 15.23 -14.78 -18.58
CA LYS A 306 15.92 -13.47 -18.56
C LYS A 306 15.74 -12.73 -17.24
N LEU A 307 14.72 -13.05 -16.44
CA LEU A 307 14.40 -12.35 -15.20
C LEU A 307 15.33 -12.73 -14.04
N LYS A 308 16.52 -12.12 -14.02
CA LYS A 308 17.58 -12.44 -13.05
C LYS A 308 17.29 -12.02 -11.61
N ASN A 309 16.36 -11.08 -11.42
CA ASN A 309 15.95 -10.61 -10.09
C ASN A 309 14.71 -11.35 -9.53
N LEU A 310 14.05 -12.19 -10.32
CA LEU A 310 12.81 -12.84 -9.92
C LEU A 310 13.05 -13.80 -8.74
N ARG A 311 12.37 -13.58 -7.63
CA ARG A 311 12.43 -14.40 -6.41
C ARG A 311 11.18 -15.23 -6.22
N ILE A 312 10.02 -14.71 -6.62
CA ILE A 312 8.73 -15.36 -6.42
C ILE A 312 8.07 -15.55 -7.78
N LEU A 313 7.82 -16.81 -8.15
CA LEU A 313 7.01 -17.18 -9.31
C LEU A 313 5.81 -18.00 -8.84
N ASP A 314 4.63 -17.40 -8.83
CA ASP A 314 3.38 -18.05 -8.43
C ASP A 314 2.36 -18.02 -9.56
N LEU A 315 2.23 -19.16 -10.24
CA LEU A 315 1.25 -19.46 -11.28
C LEU A 315 0.23 -20.49 -10.79
N GLY A 316 -0.06 -20.49 -9.49
CA GLY A 316 -1.05 -21.34 -8.87
C GLY A 316 -2.40 -21.23 -9.55
N MET A 317 -3.10 -22.35 -9.67
CA MET A 317 -4.41 -22.39 -10.32
C MET A 317 -4.33 -21.87 -11.78
N CYS A 318 -3.25 -22.17 -12.51
CA CYS A 318 -3.18 -22.09 -13.98
C CYS A 318 -3.37 -23.48 -14.61
N MET A 319 -3.42 -23.59 -15.94
CA MET A 319 -3.59 -24.85 -16.68
C MET A 319 -2.27 -25.34 -17.31
N ILE A 320 -1.15 -25.11 -16.61
CA ILE A 320 0.20 -25.43 -17.10
C ILE A 320 0.38 -26.95 -17.11
N ASN A 321 0.42 -27.52 -18.31
CA ASN A 321 0.45 -28.97 -18.50
C ASN A 321 1.84 -29.57 -18.27
N ARG A 322 2.90 -28.76 -18.41
CA ARG A 322 4.30 -29.20 -18.28
C ARG A 322 5.11 -28.11 -17.60
N LYS A 323 5.89 -28.52 -16.60
CA LYS A 323 6.90 -27.65 -16.00
C LYS A 323 7.97 -27.34 -17.06
N PRO A 324 8.27 -26.07 -17.38
CA PRO A 324 9.30 -25.75 -18.36
C PRO A 324 10.71 -26.07 -17.88
N ASP A 325 11.53 -26.63 -18.78
CA ASP A 325 12.90 -27.06 -18.46
C ASP A 325 13.81 -25.89 -18.01
N PHE A 326 13.60 -24.69 -18.56
CA PHE A 326 14.39 -23.49 -18.21
C PHE A 326 14.25 -23.08 -16.74
N LEU A 327 13.16 -23.48 -16.05
CA LEU A 327 13.00 -23.18 -14.61
C LEU A 327 14.09 -23.83 -13.76
N SER A 328 14.70 -24.93 -14.24
CA SER A 328 15.86 -25.55 -13.57
C SER A 328 17.10 -24.64 -13.54
N GLY A 329 17.23 -23.72 -14.50
CA GLY A 329 18.30 -22.74 -14.57
C GLY A 329 18.07 -21.49 -13.68
N MET A 330 16.84 -21.28 -13.21
CA MET A 330 16.46 -20.08 -12.45
C MET A 330 16.75 -20.21 -10.95
N LYS A 331 18.04 -20.36 -10.60
CA LYS A 331 18.51 -20.57 -9.21
C LYS A 331 18.26 -19.40 -8.26
N GLN A 332 17.85 -18.25 -8.79
CA GLN A 332 17.51 -17.05 -8.02
C GLN A 332 16.14 -17.13 -7.31
N LEU A 333 15.27 -18.07 -7.71
CA LEU A 333 13.91 -18.21 -7.20
C LEU A 333 13.91 -18.78 -5.77
N ASN A 334 13.20 -18.11 -4.87
CA ASN A 334 12.96 -18.53 -3.50
C ASN A 334 11.63 -19.28 -3.36
N TYR A 335 10.66 -18.99 -4.22
CA TYR A 335 9.34 -19.61 -4.24
C TYR A 335 8.89 -19.88 -5.68
N ILE A 336 8.43 -21.11 -5.94
CA ILE A 336 7.94 -21.53 -7.25
C ILE A 336 6.65 -22.33 -7.07
N ASN A 337 5.56 -21.84 -7.63
CA ASN A 337 4.30 -22.57 -7.76
C ASN A 337 3.85 -22.54 -9.22
N VAL A 338 4.12 -23.57 -10.00
CA VAL A 338 3.63 -23.71 -11.40
C VAL A 338 2.53 -24.78 -11.50
N SER A 339 1.75 -24.80 -10.42
CA SER A 339 0.66 -25.66 -9.95
C SER A 339 -0.62 -25.87 -10.76
N GLN A 340 -0.76 -26.88 -11.62
CA GLN A 340 -2.09 -27.49 -11.87
C GLN A 340 -2.47 -28.40 -10.68
N ASN A 341 -2.97 -27.82 -9.58
CA ASN A 341 -3.56 -28.55 -8.43
C ASN A 341 -2.69 -29.66 -7.79
N SER A 342 -1.53 -29.30 -7.21
CA SER A 342 -0.84 -30.16 -6.23
C SER A 342 -0.25 -31.49 -6.74
N LEU A 343 0.46 -31.48 -7.87
CA LEU A 343 1.25 -32.63 -8.35
C LEU A 343 2.78 -32.40 -8.38
N TRP A 344 3.28 -31.31 -7.78
CA TRP A 344 4.73 -31.01 -7.69
C TRP A 344 5.22 -30.75 -6.26
N GLU A 345 4.39 -30.90 -5.23
CA GLU A 345 4.90 -31.17 -3.87
C GLU A 345 5.71 -32.47 -4.00
N THR A 346 7.03 -32.53 -3.91
CA THR A 346 7.99 -31.84 -3.06
C THR A 346 9.29 -31.65 -3.84
N ILE A 347 9.80 -30.42 -3.91
CA ILE A 347 11.25 -30.23 -3.86
C ILE A 347 11.49 -29.44 -2.58
N GLU A 348 11.60 -30.20 -1.48
CA GLU A 348 12.44 -29.75 -0.38
C GLU A 348 13.80 -29.44 -0.99
N THR A 349 14.18 -28.16 -1.02
CA THR A 349 15.57 -27.79 -1.21
C THR A 349 16.32 -28.25 0.02
N GLU A 350 16.77 -29.50 0.02
CA GLU A 350 17.88 -29.93 0.87
C GLU A 350 19.18 -29.30 0.35
N GLN A 351 19.83 -28.58 1.27
CA GLN A 351 21.22 -28.08 1.32
C GLN A 351 21.57 -26.78 0.59
#